data_AF-A0A349A073-F1
#
_entry.id   AF-A0A349A073-F1
#
_cell.length_a   1.000
_cell.length_b   1.000
_cell.length_c   1.000
_cell.angle_alpha   90.00
_cell.angle_beta   90.00
_cell.angle_gamma   90.00
#
_symmetry.space_group_name_H-M   'P 1'
#
loop_
_entity.id
_entity.type
_entity.pdbx_description
1 polymer ?
#
loop_
_entity_poly.entity_id
_entity_poly.type
_entity_poly.pdbx_seq_one_letter_code
_entity_poly.pdbx_strand_id
1 'polypeptide(L)'
;MNRNGKKDNIWLLHQGLQELARHRPDKALVILREAVETIPPACNDELSRALYWLSVTLLRLDKRDLAIKSLSSAQKLRRRGFARQLYLRTINEYGMPRQPTPELDDFYAFMNIQMAAYLVKKPMKKFSSYTERETVLKILMDTWKQINIQGLLLNSECSEKLMIFRKIKPSFPEFGFSSPNRRSTVLPFASANSVNPTQRCPCGSGLPYSQCCGRVKSVTEL
;
A
#
# COMPACT_ATOMS: atom_id res chain seq x y z
N MET A 1 -29.19 11.01 -5.85
CA MET A 1 -28.99 10.08 -4.71
C MET A 1 -30.29 9.97 -3.94
N ASN A 2 -30.74 8.75 -3.66
CA ASN A 2 -31.98 8.50 -2.93
C ASN A 2 -31.78 8.91 -1.45
N ARG A 3 -32.74 9.64 -0.86
CA ARG A 3 -32.62 10.17 0.53
C ARG A 3 -32.38 9.06 1.58
N ASN A 4 -32.81 7.83 1.31
CA ASN A 4 -32.64 6.69 2.20
C ASN A 4 -31.18 6.23 2.28
N GLY A 5 -30.50 6.00 1.15
CA GLY A 5 -29.10 5.56 1.15
C GLY A 5 -28.13 6.55 1.81
N LYS A 6 -28.45 7.86 1.80
CA LYS A 6 -27.64 8.86 2.53
C LYS A 6 -27.81 8.74 4.05
N LYS A 7 -29.02 8.42 4.53
CA LYS A 7 -29.26 8.20 5.97
C LYS A 7 -28.56 6.93 6.46
N ASP A 8 -28.59 5.88 5.65
CA ASP A 8 -27.96 4.59 5.99
C ASP A 8 -26.43 4.73 6.13
N ASN A 9 -25.79 5.48 5.22
CA ASN A 9 -24.35 5.74 5.29
C ASN A 9 -23.92 6.51 6.54
N ILE A 10 -24.70 7.54 6.92
CA ILE A 10 -24.43 8.34 8.12
C ILE A 10 -24.60 7.47 9.38
N TRP A 11 -25.63 6.62 9.39
CA TRP A 11 -25.89 5.71 10.49
C TRP A 11 -24.76 4.69 10.67
N LEU A 12 -24.32 4.01 9.60
CA LEU A 12 -23.20 3.06 9.64
C LEU A 12 -21.91 3.73 10.14
N LEU A 13 -21.61 4.93 9.65
CA LEU A 13 -20.44 5.69 10.10
C LEU A 13 -20.53 6.01 11.60
N HIS A 14 -21.67 6.48 12.09
CA HIS A 14 -21.86 6.76 13.51
C HIS A 14 -21.77 5.52 14.38
N GLN A 15 -22.35 4.40 13.94
CA GLN A 15 -22.29 3.13 14.66
C GLN A 15 -20.85 2.60 14.74
N GLY A 16 -20.09 2.68 13.64
CA GLY A 16 -18.67 2.31 13.64
C GLY A 16 -17.83 3.17 14.60
N LEU A 17 -18.11 4.47 14.68
CA LEU A 17 -17.49 5.38 15.64
C LEU A 17 -17.87 5.05 17.09
N GLN A 18 -19.11 4.64 17.33
CA GLN A 18 -19.56 4.22 18.66
C GLN A 18 -18.82 2.96 19.13
N GLU A 19 -18.63 1.96 18.26
CA GLU A 19 -17.85 0.77 18.60
C GLU A 19 -16.36 1.11 18.83
N LEU A 20 -15.79 2.07 18.09
CA LEU A 20 -14.46 2.60 18.39
C LEU A 20 -14.36 3.29 19.75
N ALA A 21 -15.38 4.06 20.13
CA ALA A 21 -15.47 4.71 21.44
C ALA A 21 -15.60 3.68 22.58
N ARG A 22 -16.23 2.53 22.31
CA ARG A 22 -16.32 1.37 23.21
C ARG A 22 -15.07 0.49 23.22
N HIS A 23 -13.97 0.92 22.60
CA HIS A 23 -12.74 0.14 22.49
C HIS A 23 -12.92 -1.23 21.80
N ARG A 24 -13.85 -1.33 20.84
CA ARG A 24 -14.09 -2.53 20.01
C ARG A 24 -13.69 -2.29 18.55
N PRO A 25 -12.39 -2.17 18.25
CA PRO A 25 -11.92 -1.90 16.89
C PRO A 25 -12.17 -3.06 15.92
N ASP A 26 -12.29 -4.28 16.41
CA ASP A 26 -12.71 -5.47 15.67
C ASP A 26 -14.11 -5.33 15.07
N LYS A 27 -15.09 -4.90 15.88
CA LYS A 27 -16.47 -4.65 15.43
C LYS A 27 -16.57 -3.42 14.55
N ALA A 28 -15.90 -2.34 14.96
CA ALA A 28 -15.84 -1.13 14.17
C ALA A 28 -15.27 -1.37 12.76
N LEU A 29 -14.30 -2.29 12.61
CA LEU A 29 -13.71 -2.61 11.32
C LEU A 29 -14.74 -3.15 10.33
N VAL A 30 -15.64 -4.03 10.80
CA VAL A 30 -16.70 -4.61 9.95
C VAL A 30 -17.67 -3.51 9.50
N ILE A 31 -18.17 -2.72 10.46
CA ILE A 31 -19.17 -1.67 10.21
C ILE A 31 -18.59 -0.55 9.33
N LEU A 32 -17.37 -0.09 9.59
CA LEU A 32 -16.73 0.97 8.82
C LEU A 32 -16.34 0.52 7.41
N ARG A 33 -16.06 -0.77 7.20
CA ARG A 33 -15.87 -1.33 5.86
C ARG A 33 -17.17 -1.26 5.06
N GLU A 34 -18.27 -1.72 5.66
CA GLU A 34 -19.60 -1.64 5.05
C GLU A 34 -19.95 -0.19 4.70
N ALA A 35 -19.72 0.76 5.62
CA ALA A 35 -19.92 2.19 5.36
C ALA A 35 -19.13 2.70 4.13
N VAL A 36 -17.89 2.25 3.96
CA VAL A 36 -17.06 2.64 2.80
C VAL A 36 -17.60 2.05 1.49
N GLU A 37 -18.12 0.82 1.53
CA GLU A 37 -18.68 0.13 0.37
C GLU A 37 -20.03 0.73 -0.08
N THR A 38 -20.81 1.27 0.86
CA THR A 38 -22.13 1.86 0.57
C THR A 38 -22.07 3.34 0.16
N ILE A 39 -21.01 4.07 0.53
CA ILE A 39 -20.86 5.49 0.15
C ILE A 39 -20.45 5.62 -1.33
N PRO A 40 -21.24 6.34 -2.17
CA PRO A 40 -20.89 6.52 -3.57
C PRO A 40 -19.57 7.29 -3.76
N PRO A 41 -18.76 6.95 -4.78
CA PRO A 41 -17.51 7.66 -5.08
C PRO A 41 -17.67 9.15 -5.36
N ALA A 42 -18.86 9.61 -5.79
CA ALA A 42 -19.17 11.02 -6.00
C ALA A 42 -19.18 11.83 -4.68
N CYS A 43 -19.37 11.17 -3.53
CA CYS A 43 -19.42 11.79 -2.21
C CYS A 43 -18.03 11.82 -1.58
N ASN A 44 -17.08 12.51 -2.23
CA ASN A 44 -15.67 12.59 -1.83
C ASN A 44 -15.47 12.88 -0.33
N ASP A 45 -16.31 13.75 0.22
CA ASP A 45 -16.21 14.24 1.58
C ASP A 45 -16.58 13.19 2.63
N GLU A 46 -17.72 12.54 2.43
CA GLU A 46 -18.24 11.48 3.28
C GLU A 46 -17.35 10.24 3.16
N LEU A 47 -16.96 9.88 1.93
CA LEU A 47 -16.08 8.75 1.65
C LEU A 47 -14.69 8.96 2.25
N SER A 48 -14.11 10.16 2.12
CA SER A 48 -12.83 10.51 2.75
C SER A 48 -12.89 10.36 4.27
N ARG A 49 -14.00 10.79 4.90
CA ARG A 49 -14.20 10.66 6.35
C ARG A 49 -14.34 9.19 6.78
N ALA A 50 -15.10 8.39 6.04
CA ALA A 50 -15.25 6.96 6.31
C ALA A 50 -13.91 6.22 6.18
N LEU A 51 -13.16 6.45 5.10
CA LEU A 51 -11.83 5.88 4.88
C LEU A 51 -10.82 6.32 5.96
N TYR A 52 -10.91 7.56 6.45
CA TYR A 52 -10.10 8.04 7.57
C TYR A 52 -10.38 7.22 8.84
N TRP A 53 -11.64 7.06 9.23
CA TRP A 53 -11.97 6.29 10.45
C TRP A 53 -11.70 4.80 10.30
N LEU A 54 -11.89 4.25 9.10
CA LEU A 54 -11.43 2.89 8.78
C LEU A 54 -9.92 2.76 9.00
N SER A 55 -9.13 3.75 8.59
CA SER A 55 -7.68 3.73 8.82
C SER A 55 -7.31 3.79 10.30
N VAL A 56 -8.00 4.62 11.10
CA VAL A 56 -7.78 4.69 12.57
C VAL A 56 -8.08 3.33 13.20
N THR A 57 -9.14 2.68 12.76
CA THR A 57 -9.52 1.33 13.22
C THR A 57 -8.45 0.30 12.87
N LEU A 58 -7.94 0.33 11.63
CA LEU A 58 -6.88 -0.55 11.18
C LEU A 58 -5.57 -0.33 11.96
N LEU A 59 -5.23 0.92 12.29
CA LEU A 59 -4.07 1.23 13.14
C LEU A 59 -4.22 0.67 14.55
N ARG A 60 -5.43 0.75 15.15
CA ARG A 60 -5.70 0.16 16.47
C ARG A 60 -5.60 -1.38 16.48
N LEU A 61 -5.74 -2.01 15.31
CA LEU A 61 -5.56 -3.46 15.13
C LEU A 61 -4.16 -3.83 14.62
N ASP A 62 -3.21 -2.87 14.62
CA ASP A 62 -1.86 -2.99 14.07
C ASP A 62 -1.78 -3.43 12.59
N LYS A 63 -2.85 -3.20 11.83
CA LYS A 63 -2.92 -3.46 10.38
C LYS A 63 -2.42 -2.25 9.59
N ARG A 64 -1.16 -1.86 9.81
CA ARG A 64 -0.56 -0.60 9.32
C ARG A 64 -0.61 -0.44 7.80
N ASP A 65 -0.29 -1.48 7.05
CA ASP A 65 -0.29 -1.44 5.58
C ASP A 65 -1.69 -1.12 5.01
N LEU A 66 -2.71 -1.82 5.52
CA LEU A 66 -4.09 -1.59 5.12
C LEU A 66 -4.57 -0.20 5.54
N ALA A 67 -4.13 0.29 6.70
CA ALA A 67 -4.43 1.64 7.14
C ALA A 67 -3.87 2.68 6.16
N ILE A 68 -2.62 2.50 5.70
CA ILE A 68 -1.99 3.37 4.70
C ILE A 68 -2.71 3.29 3.36
N LYS A 69 -3.17 2.11 2.92
CA LYS A 69 -4.01 1.96 1.74
C LYS A 69 -5.29 2.79 1.84
N SER A 70 -5.95 2.74 3.01
CA SER A 70 -7.15 3.53 3.28
C SER A 70 -6.86 5.04 3.30
N LEU A 71 -5.82 5.47 3.99
CA LEU A 71 -5.39 6.87 4.05
C LEU A 71 -4.96 7.43 2.68
N SER A 72 -4.22 6.63 1.90
CA SER A 72 -3.78 6.98 0.55
C SER A 72 -4.99 7.26 -0.37
N SER A 73 -6.09 6.54 -0.16
CA SER A 73 -7.35 6.77 -0.87
C SER A 73 -8.08 8.01 -0.33
N ALA A 74 -8.20 8.13 1.00
CA ALA A 74 -8.87 9.26 1.65
C ALA A 74 -8.25 10.63 1.28
N GLN A 75 -6.92 10.74 1.29
CA GLN A 75 -6.23 12.00 1.01
C GLN A 75 -6.30 12.43 -0.46
N LYS A 76 -6.56 11.49 -1.40
CA LYS A 76 -6.80 11.82 -2.81
C LYS A 76 -8.16 12.49 -3.02
N LEU A 77 -9.17 12.03 -2.27
CA LEU A 77 -10.52 12.59 -2.29
C LEU A 77 -10.56 13.98 -1.66
N ARG A 78 -9.87 14.15 -0.51
CA ARG A 78 -9.71 15.44 0.17
C ARG A 78 -8.24 15.77 0.39
N ARG A 79 -7.74 16.72 -0.40
CA ARG A 79 -6.33 17.17 -0.40
C ARG A 79 -5.92 17.97 0.83
N ARG A 80 -6.84 18.23 1.77
CA ARG A 80 -6.60 18.96 3.02
C ARG A 80 -7.37 18.27 4.16
N GLY A 81 -6.90 18.44 5.39
CA GLY A 81 -7.54 17.92 6.60
C GLY A 81 -6.83 16.71 7.21
N PHE A 82 -7.50 16.10 8.19
CA PHE A 82 -6.91 15.09 9.08
C PHE A 82 -6.41 13.84 8.35
N ALA A 83 -7.11 13.38 7.30
CA ALA A 83 -6.68 12.22 6.52
C ALA A 83 -5.30 12.44 5.88
N ARG A 84 -5.06 13.63 5.30
CA ARG A 84 -3.77 13.97 4.71
C ARG A 84 -2.69 14.13 5.77
N GLN A 85 -2.98 14.81 6.87
CA GLN A 85 -2.03 14.99 7.96
C GLN A 85 -1.61 13.64 8.56
N LEU A 86 -2.58 12.75 8.81
CA LEU A 86 -2.32 11.40 9.30
C LEU A 86 -1.54 10.56 8.28
N TYR A 87 -1.90 10.66 6.99
CA TYR A 87 -1.13 9.98 5.93
C TYR A 87 0.34 10.39 5.95
N LEU A 88 0.63 11.69 5.90
CA LEU A 88 1.98 12.23 5.82
C LEU A 88 2.85 11.93 7.04
N ARG A 89 2.28 11.85 8.25
CA ARG A 89 3.05 11.46 9.45
C ARG A 89 3.34 9.95 9.52
N THR A 90 2.53 9.13 8.85
CA THR A 90 2.61 7.68 8.94
C THR A 90 3.50 7.08 7.85
N ILE A 91 3.64 7.74 6.70
CA ILE A 91 4.41 7.20 5.57
C ILE A 91 5.87 7.65 5.54
N ASN A 92 6.75 6.77 5.06
CA ASN A 92 8.12 7.11 4.67
C ASN A 92 8.18 7.63 3.22
N GLU A 93 9.39 7.85 2.69
CA GLU A 93 9.62 8.38 1.33
C GLU A 93 9.14 7.44 0.21
N TYR A 94 9.00 6.14 0.52
CA TYR A 94 8.48 5.11 -0.37
C TYR A 94 6.95 4.97 -0.33
N GLY A 95 6.27 5.75 0.52
CA GLY A 95 4.83 5.66 0.73
C GLY A 95 4.37 4.44 1.54
N MET A 96 5.29 3.80 2.27
CA MET A 96 5.08 2.65 3.18
C MET A 96 5.04 3.11 4.65
N PRO A 97 4.66 2.25 5.63
CA PRO A 97 4.76 2.64 7.03
C PRO A 97 6.19 2.98 7.44
N ARG A 98 6.37 4.13 8.10
CA ARG A 98 7.67 4.52 8.68
C ARG A 98 8.21 3.45 9.62
N GLN A 99 9.46 3.09 9.41
CA GLN A 99 10.23 2.22 10.29
C GLN A 99 11.03 3.04 11.32
N PRO A 100 11.61 2.40 12.36
CA PRO A 100 12.43 3.09 13.35
C PRO A 100 13.67 3.79 12.76
N THR A 101 14.20 3.29 11.64
CA THR A 101 15.37 3.88 10.97
C THR A 101 15.19 3.93 9.44
N PRO A 102 15.85 4.87 8.74
CA PRO A 102 15.81 4.97 7.28
C PRO A 102 16.34 3.71 6.59
N GLU A 103 17.31 3.01 7.17
CA GLU A 103 17.87 1.78 6.61
C GLU A 103 16.83 0.65 6.62
N LEU A 104 15.98 0.61 7.65
CA LEU A 104 14.85 -0.31 7.69
C LEU A 104 13.80 0.09 6.66
N ASP A 105 13.53 1.38 6.46
CA ASP A 105 12.64 1.83 5.38
C ASP A 105 13.13 1.32 4.01
N ASP A 106 14.43 1.45 3.73
CA ASP A 106 15.07 0.96 2.49
C ASP A 106 14.98 -0.56 2.38
N PHE A 107 15.29 -1.30 3.45
CA PHE A 107 15.20 -2.76 3.49
C PHE A 107 13.79 -3.24 3.15
N TYR A 108 12.77 -2.72 3.85
CA TYR A 108 11.39 -3.12 3.59
C TYR A 108 10.91 -2.68 2.21
N ALA A 109 11.43 -1.58 1.66
CA ALA A 109 11.09 -1.13 0.31
C ALA A 109 11.62 -2.12 -0.72
N PHE A 110 12.89 -2.50 -0.60
CA PHE A 110 13.50 -3.55 -1.41
C PHE A 110 12.72 -4.86 -1.31
N MET A 111 12.47 -5.34 -0.09
CA MET A 111 11.74 -6.59 0.14
C MET A 111 10.36 -6.58 -0.52
N ASN A 112 9.57 -5.53 -0.32
CA ASN A 112 8.22 -5.42 -0.90
C ASN A 112 8.25 -5.34 -2.43
N ILE A 113 9.20 -4.61 -3.02
CA ILE A 113 9.36 -4.53 -4.48
C ILE A 113 9.64 -5.91 -5.06
N GLN A 114 10.59 -6.66 -4.48
CA GLN A 114 10.95 -7.97 -5.01
C GLN A 114 9.87 -9.02 -4.76
N MET A 115 9.27 -9.04 -3.57
CA MET A 115 8.16 -9.94 -3.27
C MET A 115 6.97 -9.68 -4.19
N ALA A 116 6.62 -8.42 -4.45
CA ALA A 116 5.56 -8.08 -5.40
C ALA A 116 5.90 -8.56 -6.82
N ALA A 117 7.14 -8.33 -7.28
CA ALA A 117 7.59 -8.80 -8.59
C ALA A 117 7.56 -10.32 -8.74
N TYR A 118 7.82 -11.05 -7.64
CA TYR A 118 7.72 -12.51 -7.59
C TYR A 118 6.25 -12.97 -7.62
N LEU A 119 5.42 -12.46 -6.71
CA LEU A 119 4.04 -12.92 -6.52
C LEU A 119 3.12 -12.57 -7.70
N VAL A 120 3.36 -11.47 -8.42
CA VAL A 120 2.57 -11.10 -9.61
C VAL A 120 2.64 -12.18 -10.70
N LYS A 121 3.71 -12.98 -10.76
CA LYS A 121 3.85 -14.09 -11.71
C LYS A 121 3.04 -15.33 -11.31
N LYS A 122 2.50 -15.39 -10.08
CA LYS A 122 1.74 -16.53 -9.58
C LYS A 122 0.23 -16.34 -9.75
N PRO A 123 -0.54 -17.40 -10.06
CA PRO A 123 -1.97 -17.30 -10.34
C PRO A 123 -2.78 -16.76 -9.15
N MET A 124 -2.41 -17.13 -7.92
CA MET A 124 -3.11 -16.69 -6.69
C MET A 124 -2.43 -15.51 -5.99
N LYS A 125 -1.35 -14.96 -6.57
CA LYS A 125 -0.51 -13.91 -5.95
C LYS A 125 -0.07 -14.20 -4.51
N LYS A 126 0.07 -15.48 -4.16
CA LYS A 126 0.45 -15.98 -2.85
C LYS A 126 1.47 -17.09 -3.00
N PHE A 127 2.26 -17.31 -1.95
CA PHE A 127 3.12 -18.48 -1.84
C PHE A 127 2.25 -19.75 -1.79
N SER A 128 2.65 -20.77 -2.53
CA SER A 128 2.01 -22.08 -2.58
C SER A 128 2.39 -22.95 -1.38
N SER A 129 3.58 -22.74 -0.80
CA SER A 129 4.05 -23.48 0.37
C SER A 129 4.87 -22.61 1.31
N TYR A 130 5.04 -23.10 2.55
CA TYR A 130 5.95 -22.52 3.52
C TYR A 130 7.41 -22.55 3.04
N THR A 131 7.82 -23.67 2.42
CA THR A 131 9.20 -23.86 1.90
C THR A 131 9.54 -22.89 0.77
N GLU A 132 8.58 -22.61 -0.11
CA GLU A 132 8.72 -21.58 -1.14
C GLU A 132 8.95 -20.21 -0.50
N ARG A 133 8.08 -19.85 0.45
CA ARG A 133 8.17 -18.57 1.15
C ARG A 133 9.53 -18.39 1.82
N GLU A 134 10.02 -19.39 2.55
CA GLU A 134 11.32 -19.31 3.21
C GLU A 134 12.47 -19.19 2.21
N THR A 135 12.45 -19.98 1.13
CA THR A 135 13.51 -19.95 0.12
C THR A 135 13.58 -18.60 -0.58
N VAL A 136 12.43 -18.06 -0.98
CA VAL A 136 12.33 -16.71 -1.56
C VAL A 136 12.85 -15.66 -0.59
N LEU A 137 12.41 -15.68 0.68
CA LEU A 137 12.88 -14.73 1.68
C LEU A 137 14.39 -14.83 1.92
N LYS A 138 14.96 -16.03 1.97
CA LYS A 138 16.41 -16.24 2.11
C LYS A 138 17.18 -15.61 0.96
N ILE A 139 16.76 -15.85 -0.28
CA ILE A 139 17.39 -15.26 -1.47
C ILE A 139 17.35 -13.73 -1.41
N LEU A 140 16.21 -13.16 -0.99
CA LEU A 140 16.06 -11.72 -0.83
C LEU A 140 16.97 -11.15 0.26
N MET A 141 17.06 -11.82 1.41
CA MET A 141 17.95 -11.41 2.50
C MET A 141 19.42 -11.45 2.08
N ASP A 142 19.84 -12.49 1.35
CA ASP A 142 21.23 -12.61 0.89
C ASP A 142 21.54 -11.58 -0.21
N THR A 143 20.57 -11.29 -1.09
CA THR A 143 20.69 -10.19 -2.07
C THR A 143 20.82 -8.83 -1.37
N TRP A 144 20.02 -8.58 -0.32
CA TRP A 144 20.11 -7.34 0.46
C TRP A 144 21.48 -7.17 1.13
N LYS A 145 22.04 -8.24 1.71
CA LYS A 145 23.40 -8.22 2.27
C LYS A 145 24.43 -7.83 1.21
N GLN A 146 24.32 -8.38 -0.01
CA GLN A 146 25.23 -8.05 -1.10
C GLN A 146 25.14 -6.57 -1.50
N ILE A 147 23.93 -6.01 -1.58
CA ILE A 147 23.72 -4.57 -1.85
C ILE A 147 24.45 -3.70 -0.82
N ASN A 148 24.34 -4.07 0.46
CA ASN A 148 24.99 -3.33 1.55
C ASN A 148 26.52 -3.47 1.52
N ILE A 149 27.04 -4.67 1.30
CA ILE A 149 28.50 -4.91 1.20
C ILE A 149 29.12 -4.11 0.05
N GLN A 150 28.40 -4.00 -1.07
CA GLN A 150 28.84 -3.24 -2.24
C GLN A 150 28.67 -1.72 -2.10
N GLY A 151 28.00 -1.24 -1.04
CA GLY A 151 27.77 0.18 -0.82
C GLY A 151 26.89 0.84 -1.90
N LEU A 152 26.04 0.09 -2.59
CA LEU A 152 25.27 0.58 -3.74
C LEU A 152 24.28 1.70 -3.42
N LEU A 153 23.95 1.90 -2.15
CA LEU A 153 22.97 2.90 -1.69
C LEU A 153 23.62 4.12 -1.02
N LEU A 154 24.95 4.16 -0.95
CA LEU A 154 25.67 5.24 -0.29
C LEU A 154 25.42 6.56 -1.03
N ASN A 155 24.99 7.57 -0.28
CA ASN A 155 24.65 8.92 -0.77
C ASN A 155 23.56 8.96 -1.85
N SER A 156 22.82 7.87 -2.06
CA SER A 156 21.73 7.84 -3.04
C SER A 156 20.46 8.46 -2.48
N GLU A 157 19.73 9.17 -3.32
CA GLU A 157 18.39 9.65 -2.98
C GLU A 157 17.35 8.51 -3.07
N CYS A 158 16.19 8.65 -2.40
CA CYS A 158 15.11 7.65 -2.45
C CYS A 158 14.68 7.29 -3.88
N SER A 159 14.69 8.25 -4.80
CA SER A 159 14.34 8.01 -6.20
C SER A 159 15.34 7.10 -6.91
N GLU A 160 16.64 7.29 -6.66
CA GLU A 160 17.73 6.46 -7.18
C GLU A 160 17.69 5.06 -6.56
N LYS A 161 17.49 4.98 -5.24
CA LYS A 161 17.31 3.72 -4.51
C LYS A 161 16.15 2.90 -5.12
N LEU A 162 15.00 3.53 -5.40
CA LEU A 162 13.88 2.88 -6.07
C LEU A 162 14.24 2.31 -7.45
N MET A 163 15.06 3.03 -8.22
CA MET A 163 15.51 2.57 -9.54
C MET A 163 16.46 1.37 -9.40
N ILE A 164 17.40 1.42 -8.46
CA ILE A 164 18.31 0.31 -8.13
C ILE A 164 17.49 -0.92 -7.72
N PHE A 165 16.59 -0.78 -6.75
CA PHE A 165 15.75 -1.88 -6.28
C PHE A 165 14.96 -2.52 -7.42
N ARG A 166 14.35 -1.73 -8.32
CA ARG A 166 13.59 -2.28 -9.46
C ARG A 166 14.48 -2.97 -10.50
N LYS A 167 15.72 -2.51 -10.67
CA LYS A 167 16.69 -3.07 -11.62
C LYS A 167 17.24 -4.42 -11.16
N ILE A 168 17.40 -4.61 -9.85
CA ILE A 168 17.85 -5.88 -9.28
C ILE A 168 16.80 -6.96 -9.53
N LYS A 169 17.24 -8.09 -10.08
CA LYS A 169 16.42 -9.28 -10.36
C LYS A 169 17.04 -10.49 -9.66
N PRO A 170 16.62 -10.80 -8.42
CA PRO A 170 17.06 -12.03 -7.76
C PRO A 170 16.65 -13.24 -8.58
N SER A 171 17.54 -14.22 -8.70
CA SER A 171 17.24 -15.49 -9.36
C SER A 171 16.48 -16.39 -8.38
N PHE A 172 15.22 -16.66 -8.68
CA PHE A 172 14.38 -17.54 -7.86
C PHE A 172 14.30 -18.94 -8.47
N PRO A 173 14.32 -20.01 -7.65
CA PRO A 173 14.01 -21.35 -8.11
C PRO A 173 12.62 -21.45 -8.73
N GLU A 174 12.42 -22.43 -9.60
CA GLU A 174 11.10 -22.67 -10.21
C GLU A 174 10.15 -23.33 -9.22
N PHE A 175 9.25 -22.54 -8.63
CA PHE A 175 8.19 -23.03 -7.75
C PHE A 175 6.88 -23.29 -8.50
N GLY A 176 6.97 -24.10 -9.56
CA GLY A 176 5.81 -24.54 -10.33
C GLY A 176 5.05 -23.37 -10.97
N PHE A 177 5.76 -22.49 -11.69
CA PHE A 177 5.11 -21.53 -12.58
C PHE A 177 4.40 -22.31 -13.68
N SER A 178 3.15 -22.70 -13.45
CA SER A 178 2.33 -23.32 -14.48
C SER A 178 2.12 -22.27 -15.55
N SER A 179 2.92 -22.35 -16.62
CA SER A 179 2.67 -21.58 -17.83
C SER A 179 1.60 -22.32 -18.62
N PRO A 180 0.39 -21.75 -18.70
CA PRO A 180 -0.27 -21.72 -19.98
C PRO A 180 -0.30 -20.26 -20.39
N ASN A 181 -0.09 -20.00 -21.69
CA ASN A 181 -0.40 -18.76 -22.38
C ASN A 181 -1.63 -18.05 -21.78
N ARG A 182 -1.43 -17.20 -20.78
CA ARG A 182 -2.43 -16.26 -20.31
C ARG A 182 -1.93 -14.94 -20.83
N ARG A 183 -2.57 -14.50 -21.91
CA ARG A 183 -2.53 -13.11 -22.35
C ARG A 183 -2.50 -12.27 -21.09
N SER A 184 -1.37 -11.60 -20.85
CA SER A 184 -1.28 -10.59 -19.81
C SER A 184 -2.41 -9.62 -20.10
N THR A 185 -3.50 -9.72 -19.35
CA THR A 185 -4.48 -8.66 -19.31
C THR A 185 -3.74 -7.55 -18.59
N VAL A 186 -3.02 -6.76 -19.39
CA VAL A 186 -2.46 -5.49 -19.00
C VAL A 186 -3.66 -4.70 -18.50
N LEU A 187 -3.85 -4.67 -17.18
CA LEU A 187 -4.69 -3.66 -16.58
C LEU A 187 -4.15 -2.33 -17.13
N PRO A 188 -4.99 -1.48 -17.74
CA PRO A 188 -4.55 -0.17 -18.19
C PRO A 188 -4.38 0.70 -16.94
N PHE A 189 -3.30 0.48 -16.20
CA PHE A 189 -2.81 1.43 -15.23
C PHE A 189 -1.73 2.22 -15.97
N ALA A 190 -2.15 3.41 -16.41
CA ALA A 190 -1.36 4.53 -16.89
C ALA A 190 0.07 4.15 -17.31
N SER A 191 0.27 4.05 -18.63
CA SER A 191 1.56 4.05 -19.31
C SER A 191 2.66 4.56 -18.39
N ALA A 192 3.51 3.65 -17.92
CA ALA A 192 4.74 3.98 -17.21
C ALA A 192 5.72 4.61 -18.21
N ASN A 193 5.34 5.76 -18.79
CA ASN A 193 6.31 6.79 -19.08
C ASN A 193 7.08 6.98 -17.77
N SER A 194 8.40 7.07 -17.86
CA SER A 194 9.34 7.23 -16.74
C SER A 194 8.96 8.41 -15.83
N VAL A 195 7.92 8.24 -14.99
CA VAL A 195 7.52 9.24 -14.01
C VAL A 195 8.58 9.20 -12.94
N ASN A 196 9.38 10.26 -12.90
CA ASN A 196 10.40 10.42 -11.88
C ASN A 196 9.73 10.29 -10.49
N PRO A 197 10.20 9.39 -9.60
CA PRO A 197 9.57 9.18 -8.29
C PRO A 197 9.37 10.45 -7.46
N THR A 198 10.23 11.46 -7.62
CA THR A 198 10.16 12.74 -6.89
C THR A 198 9.17 13.72 -7.48
N GLN A 199 8.79 13.56 -8.75
CA GLN A 199 7.85 14.47 -9.41
C GLN A 199 6.46 14.36 -8.78
N ARG A 200 5.69 15.46 -8.89
CA ARG A 200 4.31 15.49 -8.43
C ARG A 200 3.48 14.42 -9.13
N CYS A 201 2.70 13.69 -8.34
CA CYS A 201 1.87 12.61 -8.84
C CYS A 201 0.79 13.13 -9.80
N PRO A 202 0.62 12.51 -10.99
CA PRO A 202 -0.33 12.97 -12.01
C PRO A 202 -1.80 12.85 -11.58
N CYS A 203 -2.11 12.12 -10.50
CA CYS A 203 -3.47 12.08 -9.94
C CYS A 203 -3.92 13.40 -9.30
N GLY A 204 -3.06 14.42 -9.25
CA GLY A 204 -3.39 15.73 -8.69
C GLY A 204 -3.38 15.78 -7.17
N SER A 205 -2.85 14.76 -6.47
CA SER A 205 -2.73 14.78 -5.00
C SER A 205 -1.78 15.88 -4.49
N GLY A 206 -0.88 16.38 -5.33
CA GLY A 206 0.19 17.30 -4.94
C GLY A 206 1.26 16.66 -4.04
N LEU A 207 1.33 15.33 -4.01
CA LEU A 207 2.41 14.56 -3.37
C LEU A 207 3.40 14.05 -4.42
N PRO A 208 4.66 13.75 -4.05
CA PRO A 208 5.56 12.98 -4.90
C PRO A 208 4.92 11.67 -5.39
N TYR A 209 5.31 11.22 -6.58
CA TYR A 209 4.78 9.98 -7.16
C TYR A 209 5.06 8.77 -6.27
N SER A 210 6.27 8.68 -5.70
CA SER A 210 6.68 7.63 -4.75
C SER A 210 5.85 7.60 -3.46
N GLN A 211 5.22 8.71 -3.08
CA GLN A 211 4.38 8.80 -1.88
C GLN A 211 2.89 8.75 -2.18
N CYS A 212 2.50 8.44 -3.44
CA CYS A 212 1.10 8.50 -3.85
C CYS A 212 0.68 7.31 -4.70
N CYS A 213 0.62 7.45 -6.02
CA CYS A 213 0.20 6.36 -6.91
C CYS A 213 1.35 5.39 -7.21
N GLY A 214 2.60 5.88 -7.17
CA GLY A 214 3.81 5.10 -7.37
C GLY A 214 4.43 4.53 -6.10
N ARG A 215 3.70 4.58 -4.97
CA ARG A 215 4.17 4.04 -3.70
C ARG A 215 4.46 2.55 -3.76
N VAL A 216 5.42 2.13 -2.96
CA VAL A 216 5.67 0.71 -2.73
C VAL A 216 4.49 0.17 -1.93
N LYS A 217 3.81 -0.82 -2.49
CA LYS A 217 2.69 -1.51 -1.85
C LYS A 217 3.24 -2.71 -1.09
N SER A 218 2.75 -2.95 0.11
CA SER A 218 3.12 -4.17 0.80
C SER A 218 2.42 -5.38 0.17
N VAL A 219 2.93 -6.57 0.47
CA VAL A 219 2.35 -7.83 -0.01
C VAL A 219 0.90 -8.01 0.43
N THR A 220 0.50 -7.44 1.58
CA THR A 220 -0.88 -7.54 2.07
C THR A 220 -1.87 -6.71 1.25
N GLU A 221 -1.39 -5.83 0.37
CA GLU A 221 -2.21 -4.97 -0.48
C GLU A 221 -2.44 -5.48 -1.91
N LEU A 222 -1.69 -6.50 -2.34
CA LEU A 222 -1.64 -7.06 -3.71
C LEU A 222 -2.82 -7.98 -4.07
#